data_AF-A0A4U6C9L1-F1
#
_entry.id   AF-A0A4U6C9L1-F1
#
_cell.length_a   1.000
_cell.length_b   1.000
_cell.length_c   1.000
_cell.angle_alpha   90.00
_cell.angle_beta   90.00
_cell.angle_gamma   90.00
#
_symmetry.space_group_name_H-M   'P 1'
#
loop_
_entity.id
_entity.type
_entity.pdbx_description
1 polymer ?
#
loop_
_entity_poly.entity_id
_entity_poly.type
_entity_poly.pdbx_seq_one_letter_code
_entity_poly.pdbx_strand_id
1 'polypeptide(L)'
;MALLISALRALAIAAVFSLSIAMALAISLGLAHAGYLGSCQDGACELAAVIYVTPFLGTGLYFASLIGYSIYCRRSTREPRP
;
A
#
# COMPACT_ATOMS: atom_id res chain seq x y z
N MET A 1 -23.36 8.92 17.52
CA MET A 1 -22.25 9.60 16.80
C MET A 1 -20.92 8.85 16.88
N ALA A 2 -20.48 8.37 18.06
CA ALA A 2 -19.19 7.66 18.20
C ALA A 2 -19.01 6.45 17.25
N LEU A 3 -20.05 5.62 17.08
CA LEU A 3 -20.06 4.47 16.16
C LEU A 3 -19.86 4.84 14.68
N LEU A 4 -20.38 6.01 14.28
CA LEU A 4 -20.30 6.48 12.90
C LEU A 4 -18.88 6.96 12.58
N ILE A 5 -18.23 7.62 13.55
CA ILE A 5 -16.85 8.09 13.43
C ILE A 5 -15.87 6.90 13.41
N SER A 6 -16.07 5.89 14.26
CA SER A 6 -15.22 4.70 14.26
C SER A 6 -15.36 3.90 12.95
N ALA A 7 -16.59 3.75 12.44
CA ALA A 7 -16.83 3.11 11.14
C ALA A 7 -16.14 3.87 10.01
N LEU A 8 -16.22 5.20 9.98
CA LEU A 8 -15.55 6.02 8.97
C LEU A 8 -14.02 5.85 9.00
N ARG A 9 -13.44 5.80 10.20
CA ARG A 9 -11.99 5.57 10.36
C ARG A 9 -11.59 4.17 9.91
N ALA A 10 -12.36 3.15 10.28
CA ALA A 10 -12.12 1.79 9.82
C ALA A 10 -12.18 1.70 8.29
N LEU A 11 -13.17 2.37 7.67
CA LEU A 11 -13.30 2.43 6.22
C LEU A 11 -12.09 3.13 5.57
N ALA A 12 -11.63 4.24 6.13
CA ALA A 12 -10.46 4.96 5.63
C ALA A 12 -9.19 4.09 5.71
N ILE A 13 -8.98 3.39 6.82
CA ILE A 13 -7.83 2.49 6.99
C ILE A 13 -7.90 1.33 6.00
N ALA A 14 -9.08 0.71 5.84
CA ALA A 14 -9.29 -0.36 4.88
C ALA A 14 -9.07 0.12 3.43
N ALA A 15 -9.53 1.32 3.09
CA ALA A 15 -9.32 1.90 1.77
C ALA A 15 -7.82 2.13 1.48
N VAL A 16 -7.06 2.67 2.43
CA VAL A 16 -5.62 2.85 2.29
C VAL A 16 -4.92 1.51 2.12
N PHE A 17 -5.30 0.49 2.90
CA PHE A 17 -4.75 -0.85 2.77
C PHE A 17 -5.02 -1.48 1.40
N SER A 18 -6.28 -1.42 0.93
CA SER A 18 -6.67 -1.94 -0.39
C SER A 18 -5.93 -1.23 -1.53
N LEU A 19 -5.81 0.10 -1.47
CA LEU A 19 -5.04 0.88 -2.44
C LEU A 19 -3.55 0.51 -2.44
N SER A 20 -2.97 0.27 -1.26
CA SER A 20 -1.57 -0.14 -1.11
C SER A 20 -1.31 -1.49 -1.78
N ILE A 21 -2.19 -2.46 -1.54
CA ILE A 21 -2.10 -3.78 -2.18
C ILE A 21 -2.31 -3.66 -3.69
N ALA A 22 -3.29 -2.89 -4.15
CA ALA A 22 -3.57 -2.71 -5.57
C ALA A 22 -2.36 -2.10 -6.31
N MET A 23 -1.74 -1.06 -5.75
CA MET A 23 -0.50 -0.50 -6.28
C MET A 23 0.63 -1.53 -6.29
N ALA A 24 0.81 -2.25 -5.19
CA ALA A 24 1.84 -3.29 -5.10
C ALA A 24 1.65 -4.37 -6.17
N LEU A 25 0.42 -4.82 -6.39
CA LEU A 25 0.06 -5.79 -7.42
C LEU A 25 0.41 -5.28 -8.82
N ALA A 26 0.02 -4.04 -9.13
CA ALA A 26 0.32 -3.40 -10.42
C ALA A 26 1.83 -3.30 -10.66
N ILE A 27 2.60 -2.91 -9.64
CA ILE A 27 4.07 -2.81 -9.72
C ILE A 27 4.69 -4.21 -9.90
N SER A 28 4.28 -5.20 -9.10
CA SER A 28 4.78 -6.57 -9.18
C SER A 28 4.52 -7.20 -10.55
N LEU A 29 3.31 -7.06 -11.10
CA LEU A 29 2.96 -7.53 -12.43
C LEU A 29 3.75 -6.79 -13.52
N GLY A 30 3.93 -5.47 -13.38
CA GLY A 30 4.77 -4.68 -14.28
C GLY A 30 6.22 -5.16 -14.30
N LEU A 31 6.79 -5.48 -13.13
CA LEU A 31 8.14 -6.05 -13.03
C LEU A 31 8.22 -7.45 -13.66
N ALA A 32 7.17 -8.27 -13.48
CA ALA A 32 7.11 -9.61 -14.07
C ALA A 32 7.09 -9.54 -15.59
N HIS A 33 6.27 -8.63 -16.14
CA HIS A 33 6.17 -8.41 -17.57
C HIS A 33 7.44 -7.81 -18.18
N ALA A 34 8.14 -6.95 -17.43
CA ALA A 34 9.41 -6.37 -17.84
C ALA A 34 10.61 -7.35 -17.72
N GLY A 35 10.38 -8.59 -17.26
CA GLY A 35 11.41 -9.63 -17.19
C GLY A 35 12.41 -9.47 -16.05
N TYR A 36 12.19 -8.54 -15.11
CA TYR A 36 13.08 -8.30 -13.97
C TYR A 36 13.06 -9.43 -12.93
N LEU A 37 12.09 -10.34 -13.01
CA LEU A 37 11.95 -11.50 -12.13
C LEU A 37 12.63 -12.77 -12.69
N GLY A 38 13.33 -12.66 -13.82
CA GLY A 38 14.07 -13.76 -14.45
C GLY A 38 13.31 -14.44 -15.60
N SER A 39 13.91 -15.49 -16.18
CA SER A 39 13.29 -16.28 -17.25
C SER A 39 12.23 -17.21 -16.66
N CYS A 40 10.98 -16.79 -16.69
CA CYS A 40 9.86 -17.62 -16.25
C CYS A 40 9.15 -18.23 -17.45
N GLN A 41 9.24 -19.55 -17.57
CA GLN A 41 8.43 -20.34 -18.49
C GLN A 41 7.06 -20.61 -17.83
N ASP A 42 5.97 -20.47 -18.59
CA ASP A 42 4.60 -20.78 -18.19
C ASP A 42 4.03 -20.03 -16.96
N GLY A 43 3.99 -18.69 -16.99
CA GLY A 43 3.22 -17.89 -16.00
C GLY A 43 3.75 -17.89 -14.56
N ALA A 44 4.81 -18.66 -14.29
CA ALA A 44 5.44 -18.76 -12.97
C ALA A 44 5.94 -17.39 -12.45
N CYS A 45 6.27 -16.45 -13.33
CA CYS A 45 6.70 -15.11 -12.93
C CYS A 45 5.58 -14.28 -12.35
N GLU A 46 4.36 -14.35 -12.90
CA GLU A 46 3.23 -13.59 -12.36
C GLU A 46 2.86 -14.14 -10.99
N LEU A 47 2.89 -15.46 -10.82
CA LEU A 47 2.63 -16.11 -9.53
C LEU A 47 3.71 -15.76 -8.50
N ALA A 48 5.00 -15.81 -8.88
CA ALA A 48 6.10 -15.44 -8.00
C ALA A 48 6.04 -13.95 -7.62
N ALA A 49 5.70 -13.06 -8.56
CA ALA A 49 5.54 -11.65 -8.29
C ALA A 49 4.40 -11.38 -7.29
N VAL A 50 3.27 -12.06 -7.46
CA VAL A 50 2.11 -11.92 -6.57
C VAL A 50 2.37 -12.51 -5.18
N ILE A 51 3.09 -13.64 -5.08
CA ILE A 51 3.34 -14.31 -3.80
C ILE A 51 4.52 -13.71 -3.04
N TYR A 52 5.60 -13.32 -3.72
CA TYR A 52 6.83 -12.87 -3.05
C TYR A 52 7.02 -11.36 -3.07
N VAL A 53 6.63 -10.66 -4.14
CA VAL A 53 6.90 -9.21 -4.23
C VAL A 53 5.73 -8.41 -3.66
N THR A 54 4.51 -8.72 -4.08
CA THR A 54 3.31 -7.98 -3.67
C THR A 54 3.10 -7.87 -2.15
N PRO A 55 3.24 -8.92 -1.31
CA PRO A 55 2.98 -8.75 0.13
C PRO A 55 4.00 -7.85 0.81
N PHE A 56 5.28 -7.94 0.44
CA PHE A 56 6.33 -7.08 0.99
C PHE A 56 6.19 -5.63 0.50
N LEU A 57 5.93 -5.45 -0.80
CA LEU A 57 5.73 -4.12 -1.38
C LEU A 57 4.45 -3.47 -0.81
N GLY A 58 3.37 -4.24 -0.71
CA GLY A 58 2.08 -3.76 -0.21
C GLY A 58 2.12 -3.38 1.27
N THR A 59 2.74 -4.22 2.12
CA THR A 59 2.95 -3.87 3.53
C THR A 59 3.88 -2.66 3.68
N GLY A 60 4.96 -2.60 2.91
CA GLY A 60 5.86 -1.45 2.88
C GLY A 60 5.15 -0.14 2.50
N LEU A 61 4.38 -0.14 1.41
CA LEU A 61 3.57 1.02 0.98
C LEU A 61 2.55 1.41 2.04
N TYR A 62 1.88 0.44 2.66
CA TYR A 62 0.89 0.69 3.70
C TYR A 62 1.53 1.39 4.92
N PHE A 63 2.66 0.88 5.42
CA PHE A 63 3.38 1.52 6.51
C PHE A 63 3.92 2.90 6.13
N ALA A 64 4.47 3.05 4.93
CA ALA A 64 4.95 4.34 4.43
C ALA A 64 3.82 5.38 4.37
N SER A 65 2.64 4.97 3.92
CA SER A 65 1.44 5.82 3.86
C SER A 65 0.97 6.24 5.27
N LEU A 66 0.90 5.29 6.22
CA LEU A 66 0.56 5.60 7.61
C LEU A 66 1.59 6.50 8.30
N ILE A 67 2.88 6.24 8.09
CA ILE A 67 3.96 7.05 8.64
C ILE A 67 3.89 8.46 8.06
N GLY A 68 3.78 8.58 6.73
CA GLY A 68 3.63 9.86 6.03
C GLY A 68 2.42 10.66 6.53
N TYR A 69 1.28 9.99 6.69
CA TYR A 69 0.08 10.58 7.26
C TYR A 69 0.28 11.02 8.71
N SER A 70 0.92 10.20 9.54
CA SER A 70 1.21 10.54 10.95
C SER A 70 2.13 11.76 11.06
N ILE A 71 3.13 11.87 10.19
CA ILE A 71 4.05 13.01 10.13
C ILE A 71 3.30 14.25 9.65
N TYR A 72 2.47 14.12 8.62
CA TYR A 72 1.64 15.20 8.10
C TYR A 72 0.70 15.77 9.16
N CYS A 73 -0.06 14.90 9.86
CA CYS A 73 -0.92 15.32 10.96
C CYS A 73 -0.13 15.97 12.11
N ARG A 74 1.04 15.43 12.46
CA ARG A 74 1.92 16.03 13.48
C ARG A 74 2.48 17.40 13.08
N ARG A 75 2.70 17.63 11.79
CA ARG A 75 3.14 18.94 11.27
C ARG A 75 1.99 19.93 11.28
N SER A 76 0.81 19.51 10.82
CA SER A 76 -0.39 20.35 10.81
C SER A 76 -0.85 20.79 12.21
N THR A 77 -0.63 19.97 13.25
CA THR A 77 -0.90 20.38 14.65
C THR A 77 0.20 21.24 15.27
N ARG A 78 1.39 21.29 14.65
CA ARG A 78 2.50 22.16 15.08
C ARG A 78 2.54 23.48 14.34
N GLU A 79 1.70 23.69 13.34
CA GLU A 79 1.54 25.00 12.71
C GLU A 79 0.84 25.92 13.72
N PRO A 80 1.52 26.93 14.29
CA PRO A 80 0.86 27.90 15.14
C PRO A 80 -0.16 28.62 14.27
N ARG A 81 -1.44 28.53 14.64
CA ARG A 81 -2.45 29.42 14.04
C ARG A 81 -1.99 30.87 14.29
N PRO A 82 -1.97 31.74 13.27
CA PRO A 82 -1.84 33.17 13.50
C PRO A 82 -3.01 33.72 14.32
#